data_AF-A0A661NB78-F1
#
_entry.id   AF-A0A661NB78-F1
#
_cell.length_a   1.000
_cell.length_b   1.000
_cell.length_c   1.000
_cell.angle_alpha   90.00
_cell.angle_beta   90.00
_cell.angle_gamma   90.00
#
_symmetry.space_group_name_H-M   'P 1'
#
loop_
_entity.id
_entity.type
_entity.pdbx_description
1 polymer ?
#
loop_
_entity_poly.entity_id
_entity_poly.type
_entity_poly.pdbx_seq_one_letter_code
_entity_poly.pdbx_strand_id
1 'polypeptide(L)'
;MPVDSDGGGRYTGAMATVNEKLGALAESLAKKGDDGQRLELVQRARRFKRSWVEMAEALSWVRDTRSYERWGYADLHAYCQEELQIRGSTVDKLTGGFATLQQHAPQVLNRDGVAQSIPTVDAVDYFAQALSPSPNAKHPVPEPTEDVIQDLKSAVFDDNKPIAVLRREFNPVLRPKPDGADELERMEKASAAAQRLSSLVGKIDDLSPEVVAKVERTLAKLVAELDELVPVARDRVYPTQIAS
;
A
#
# COMPACT_ATOMS: atom_id res chain seq x y z
N MET A 1 -35.08 -13.01 -17.14
CA MET A 1 -33.75 -12.48 -17.52
C MET A 1 -32.82 -12.73 -16.35
N PRO A 2 -31.96 -13.77 -16.40
CA PRO A 2 -30.92 -13.95 -15.39
C PRO A 2 -29.81 -12.92 -15.65
N VAL A 3 -29.38 -12.24 -14.60
CA VAL A 3 -28.21 -11.37 -14.62
C VAL A 3 -26.97 -12.23 -14.36
N ASP A 4 -26.17 -12.44 -15.40
CA ASP A 4 -24.87 -13.08 -15.31
C ASP A 4 -23.95 -12.26 -14.40
N SER A 5 -23.60 -12.86 -13.27
CA SER A 5 -22.52 -12.43 -12.40
C SER A 5 -21.25 -13.15 -12.82
N ASP A 6 -20.38 -12.49 -13.60
CA ASP A 6 -19.05 -13.02 -13.88
C ASP A 6 -17.97 -11.96 -13.67
N GLY A 7 -17.44 -11.94 -12.44
CA GLY A 7 -16.32 -11.08 -12.03
C GLY A 7 -15.36 -11.74 -11.04
N GLY A 8 -15.57 -13.02 -10.70
CA GLY A 8 -14.83 -13.71 -9.63
C GLY A 8 -13.74 -14.70 -10.10
N GLY A 9 -13.68 -15.04 -11.39
CA GLY A 9 -12.91 -16.21 -11.87
C GLY A 9 -11.39 -16.03 -12.00
N ARG A 10 -10.88 -14.81 -12.17
CA ARG A 10 -9.45 -14.60 -12.50
C ARG A 10 -8.52 -14.55 -11.29
N TYR A 11 -9.02 -14.10 -10.14
CA TYR A 11 -8.21 -13.97 -8.92
C TYR A 11 -8.00 -15.31 -8.21
N THR A 12 -8.97 -16.22 -8.31
CA THR A 12 -8.93 -17.56 -7.69
C THR A 12 -7.98 -18.51 -8.42
N GLY A 13 -7.89 -18.43 -9.75
CA GLY A 13 -7.00 -19.25 -10.55
C GLY A 13 -5.51 -18.99 -10.30
N ALA A 14 -5.10 -17.71 -10.26
CA ALA A 14 -3.69 -17.35 -10.01
C ALA A 14 -3.21 -17.79 -8.60
N MET A 15 -4.07 -17.70 -7.58
CA MET A 15 -3.74 -18.16 -6.23
C MET A 15 -3.67 -19.69 -6.11
N ALA A 16 -4.46 -20.43 -6.88
CA ALA A 16 -4.37 -21.90 -6.92
C ALA A 16 -3.01 -22.33 -7.49
N THR A 17 -2.56 -21.71 -8.58
CA THR A 17 -1.26 -21.98 -9.21
C THR A 17 -0.08 -21.62 -8.31
N VAL A 18 -0.18 -20.54 -7.52
CA VAL A 18 0.87 -20.18 -6.54
C VAL A 18 0.95 -21.23 -5.41
N ASN A 19 -0.19 -21.71 -4.90
CA ASN A 19 -0.20 -22.73 -3.85
C ASN A 19 0.34 -24.08 -4.34
N GLU A 20 0.10 -24.44 -5.61
CA GLU A 20 0.69 -25.62 -6.26
C GLU A 20 2.21 -25.49 -6.39
N LYS A 21 2.71 -24.33 -6.84
CA LYS A 21 4.16 -24.04 -6.94
C LYS A 21 4.86 -24.10 -5.58
N LEU A 22 4.25 -23.51 -4.55
CA LEU A 22 4.76 -23.59 -3.17
C LEU A 22 4.73 -25.04 -2.64
N GLY A 23 3.74 -25.84 -3.05
CA GLY A 23 3.67 -27.26 -2.76
C GLY A 23 4.85 -28.03 -3.35
N ALA A 24 5.13 -27.84 -4.63
CA ALA A 24 6.25 -28.46 -5.32
C ALA A 24 7.61 -28.03 -4.73
N LEU A 25 7.75 -26.76 -4.34
CA LEU A 25 8.95 -26.25 -3.68
C LEU A 25 9.16 -26.92 -2.31
N ALA A 26 8.11 -27.03 -1.48
CA ALA A 26 8.19 -27.72 -0.19
C ALA A 26 8.63 -29.18 -0.33
N GLU A 27 8.06 -29.91 -1.32
CA GLU A 27 8.45 -31.29 -1.60
C GLU A 27 9.90 -31.41 -2.06
N SER A 28 10.37 -30.48 -2.90
CA SER A 28 11.77 -30.44 -3.33
C SER A 28 12.72 -30.17 -2.17
N LEU A 29 12.40 -29.23 -1.29
CA LEU A 29 13.23 -28.89 -0.12
C LEU A 29 13.31 -30.07 0.87
N ALA A 30 12.17 -30.72 1.14
CA ALA A 30 12.12 -31.91 1.99
C ALA A 30 12.94 -33.08 1.43
N LYS A 31 12.89 -33.32 0.10
CA LYS A 31 13.67 -34.39 -0.56
C LYS A 31 15.17 -34.14 -0.57
N LYS A 32 15.59 -32.88 -0.65
CA LYS A 32 17.01 -32.50 -0.69
C LYS A 32 17.68 -32.46 0.70
N GLY A 33 16.91 -32.65 1.78
CA GLY A 33 17.42 -32.51 3.15
C GLY A 33 17.87 -31.08 3.46
N ASP A 34 17.28 -30.10 2.78
CA ASP A 34 17.67 -28.70 2.84
C ASP A 34 17.26 -28.07 4.19
N ASP A 35 17.81 -26.89 4.50
CA ASP A 35 17.60 -26.17 5.78
C ASP A 35 16.11 -26.16 6.20
N GLY A 36 15.82 -26.75 7.37
CA GLY A 36 14.46 -26.87 7.91
C GLY A 36 13.74 -25.53 8.06
N GLN A 37 14.49 -24.44 8.16
CA GLN A 37 13.98 -23.06 8.21
C GLN A 37 13.33 -22.63 6.89
N ARG A 38 13.96 -22.96 5.75
CA ARG A 38 13.44 -22.65 4.41
C ARG A 38 12.18 -23.46 4.09
N LEU A 39 12.16 -24.73 4.51
CA LEU A 39 10.99 -25.59 4.37
C LEU A 39 9.78 -25.07 5.18
N GLU A 40 10.00 -24.70 6.44
CA GLU A 40 8.93 -24.17 7.31
C GLU A 40 8.34 -22.87 6.75
N LEU A 41 9.18 -21.97 6.21
CA LEU A 41 8.70 -20.73 5.60
C LEU A 41 7.79 -20.98 4.38
N VAL A 42 8.16 -21.92 3.52
CA VAL A 42 7.31 -22.30 2.36
C VAL A 42 6.00 -22.92 2.84
N GLN A 43 6.00 -23.70 3.92
CA GLN A 43 4.77 -24.24 4.49
C GLN A 43 3.86 -23.14 5.07
N ARG A 44 4.43 -22.16 5.78
CA ARG A 44 3.68 -20.98 6.26
C ARG A 44 3.11 -20.15 5.10
N ALA A 45 3.83 -20.03 3.98
CA ALA A 45 3.32 -19.40 2.76
C ALA A 45 2.07 -20.08 2.20
N ARG A 46 1.98 -21.41 2.32
CA ARG A 46 0.80 -22.17 1.90
C ARG A 46 -0.38 -22.00 2.87
N ARG A 47 -0.11 -21.75 4.15
CA ARG A 47 -1.13 -21.53 5.21
C ARG A 47 -1.60 -20.07 5.32
N PHE A 48 -1.05 -19.16 4.51
CA PHE A 48 -1.22 -17.69 4.51
C PHE A 48 -2.68 -17.18 4.64
N LYS A 49 -3.69 -17.98 4.29
CA LYS A 49 -5.11 -17.63 4.49
C LYS A 49 -5.59 -17.65 5.95
N ARG A 50 -4.81 -18.16 6.91
CA ARG A 50 -5.24 -18.27 8.33
C ARG A 50 -4.58 -17.29 9.30
N SER A 51 -3.40 -16.74 8.99
CA SER A 51 -2.82 -15.62 9.76
C SER A 51 -1.63 -15.02 9.01
N TRP A 52 -1.72 -13.73 8.64
CA TRP A 52 -0.58 -13.02 8.04
C TRP A 52 0.58 -12.84 9.02
N VAL A 53 0.31 -12.95 10.33
CA VAL A 53 1.30 -12.79 11.42
C VAL A 53 2.35 -13.89 11.38
N GLU A 54 1.98 -15.16 11.15
CA GLU A 54 2.94 -16.27 11.06
C GLU A 54 3.93 -16.10 9.91
N MET A 55 3.44 -15.59 8.77
CA MET A 55 4.27 -15.26 7.61
C MET A 55 5.19 -14.09 7.94
N ALA A 56 4.64 -13.03 8.52
CA ALA A 56 5.40 -11.83 8.84
C ALA A 56 6.50 -12.09 9.90
N GLU A 57 6.22 -12.94 10.90
CA GLU A 57 7.21 -13.43 11.85
C GLU A 57 8.34 -14.17 11.13
N ALA A 58 8.00 -15.12 10.25
CA ALA A 58 9.00 -15.91 9.54
C ALA A 58 9.84 -15.05 8.58
N LEU A 59 9.23 -14.11 7.87
CA LEU A 59 9.94 -13.13 7.04
C LEU A 59 10.85 -12.21 7.88
N SER A 60 10.39 -11.78 9.05
CA SER A 60 11.21 -10.96 9.96
C SER A 60 12.40 -11.74 10.47
N TRP A 61 12.21 -13.01 10.85
CA TRP A 61 13.29 -13.89 11.25
C TRP A 61 14.32 -14.14 10.12
N VAL A 62 13.86 -14.36 8.88
CA VAL A 62 14.78 -14.50 7.72
C VAL A 62 15.55 -13.20 7.47
N ARG A 63 14.89 -12.04 7.61
CA ARG A 63 15.54 -10.73 7.51
C ARG A 63 16.65 -10.58 8.55
N ASP A 64 16.34 -10.85 9.80
CA ASP A 64 17.23 -10.61 10.94
C ASP A 64 18.42 -11.58 10.94
N THR A 65 18.21 -12.82 10.51
CA THR A 65 19.27 -13.84 10.37
C THR A 65 20.01 -13.78 9.04
N ARG A 66 19.54 -12.96 8.10
CA ARG A 66 20.03 -12.89 6.71
C ARG A 66 20.13 -14.26 6.03
N SER A 67 19.20 -15.16 6.34
CA SER A 67 19.25 -16.54 5.82
C SER A 67 19.19 -16.61 4.29
N TYR A 68 18.61 -15.60 3.64
CA TYR A 68 18.59 -15.46 2.18
C TYR A 68 20.00 -15.45 1.54
N GLU A 69 21.03 -14.93 2.22
CA GLU A 69 22.40 -14.91 1.71
C GLU A 69 22.95 -16.33 1.55
N ARG A 70 22.70 -17.20 2.55
CA ARG A 70 23.10 -18.62 2.52
C ARG A 70 22.35 -19.40 1.45
N TRP A 71 21.15 -18.98 1.10
CA TRP A 71 20.35 -19.58 0.04
C TRP A 71 20.73 -19.08 -1.36
N GLY A 72 21.69 -18.14 -1.46
CA GLY A 72 22.23 -17.65 -2.73
C GLY A 72 21.50 -16.43 -3.29
N TYR A 73 20.68 -15.74 -2.51
CA TYR A 73 19.94 -14.56 -2.94
C TYR A 73 20.67 -13.27 -2.52
N ALA A 74 20.60 -12.25 -3.38
CA ALA A 74 21.26 -10.96 -3.14
C ALA A 74 20.66 -10.21 -1.94
N ASP A 75 19.33 -10.27 -1.79
CA ASP A 75 18.60 -9.69 -0.67
C ASP A 75 17.30 -10.48 -0.40
N LEU A 76 16.61 -10.10 0.69
CA LEU A 76 15.34 -10.71 1.07
C LEU A 76 14.25 -10.53 0.01
N HIS A 77 14.21 -9.39 -0.69
CA HIS A 77 13.19 -9.09 -1.67
C HIS A 77 13.35 -9.98 -2.91
N ALA A 78 14.58 -10.21 -3.37
CA ALA A 78 14.91 -11.14 -4.45
C ALA A 78 14.45 -12.56 -4.10
N TYR A 79 14.77 -13.05 -2.91
CA TYR A 79 14.29 -14.34 -2.42
C TYR A 79 12.76 -14.44 -2.42
N CYS A 80 12.08 -13.45 -1.85
CA CYS A 80 10.62 -13.44 -1.77
C CYS A 80 9.96 -13.36 -3.15
N GLN A 81 10.53 -12.60 -4.07
CA GLN A 81 9.99 -12.42 -5.41
C GLN A 81 10.19 -13.67 -6.27
N GLU A 82 11.37 -14.31 -6.20
CA GLU A 82 11.71 -15.48 -7.02
C GLU A 82 11.08 -16.77 -6.50
N GLU A 83 11.19 -17.06 -5.19
CA GLU A 83 10.68 -18.32 -4.62
C GLU A 83 9.26 -18.23 -4.10
N LEU A 84 8.96 -17.17 -3.33
CA LEU A 84 7.67 -17.05 -2.65
C LEU A 84 6.61 -16.35 -3.51
N GLN A 85 7.03 -15.73 -4.63
CA GLN A 85 6.17 -14.92 -5.51
C GLN A 85 5.49 -13.76 -4.75
N ILE A 86 6.19 -13.19 -3.76
CA ILE A 86 5.73 -12.06 -2.94
C ILE A 86 6.52 -10.81 -3.34
N ARG A 87 5.80 -9.73 -3.67
CA ARG A 87 6.41 -8.43 -4.02
C ARG A 87 7.12 -7.82 -2.82
N GLY A 88 8.23 -7.12 -3.05
CA GLY A 88 8.99 -6.40 -2.00
C GLY A 88 8.10 -5.50 -1.13
N SER A 89 7.20 -4.73 -1.75
CA SER A 89 6.23 -3.89 -1.02
C SER A 89 5.34 -4.66 -0.03
N THR A 90 5.00 -5.91 -0.34
CA THR A 90 4.23 -6.79 0.54
C THR A 90 5.10 -7.34 1.67
N VAL A 91 6.37 -7.66 1.40
CA VAL A 91 7.35 -8.05 2.42
C VAL A 91 7.55 -6.93 3.44
N ASP A 92 7.76 -5.69 2.96
CA ASP A 92 7.95 -4.52 3.82
C ASP A 92 6.72 -4.28 4.68
N LYS A 93 5.53 -4.38 4.09
CA LYS A 93 4.26 -4.22 4.80
C LYS A 93 4.06 -5.28 5.88
N LEU A 94 4.32 -6.56 5.57
CA LEU A 94 4.17 -7.66 6.51
C LEU A 94 5.14 -7.51 7.68
N THR A 95 6.43 -7.33 7.37
CA THR A 95 7.48 -7.25 8.39
C THR A 95 7.36 -5.97 9.23
N GLY A 96 6.95 -4.85 8.63
CA GLY A 96 6.63 -3.61 9.34
C GLY A 96 5.43 -3.78 10.27
N GLY A 97 4.32 -4.33 9.77
CA GLY A 97 3.14 -4.61 10.58
C GLY A 97 3.43 -5.55 11.76
N PHE A 98 4.27 -6.57 11.57
CA PHE A 98 4.69 -7.47 12.65
C PHE A 98 5.51 -6.75 13.73
N ALA A 99 6.48 -5.92 13.34
CA ALA A 99 7.24 -5.12 14.27
C ALA A 99 6.33 -4.17 15.08
N THR A 100 5.34 -3.54 14.42
CA THR A 100 4.33 -2.71 15.09
C THR A 100 3.52 -3.50 16.12
N LEU A 101 3.11 -4.74 15.80
CA LEU A 101 2.43 -5.61 16.75
C LEU A 101 3.32 -5.93 17.96
N GLN A 102 4.58 -6.33 17.74
CA GLN A 102 5.51 -6.63 18.83
C GLN A 102 5.68 -5.45 19.79
N GLN A 103 5.76 -4.23 19.25
CA GLN A 103 6.01 -3.03 20.03
C GLN A 103 4.76 -2.49 20.74
N HIS A 104 3.62 -2.43 20.04
CA HIS A 104 2.45 -1.69 20.52
C HIS A 104 1.29 -2.57 20.97
N ALA A 105 1.19 -3.80 20.48
CA ALA A 105 0.09 -4.71 20.77
C ALA A 105 0.54 -6.18 20.84
N PRO A 106 1.54 -6.54 21.69
CA PRO A 106 2.09 -7.90 21.73
C PRO A 106 1.05 -8.96 22.09
N GLN A 107 -0.01 -8.59 22.81
CA GLN A 107 -1.14 -9.47 23.11
C GLN A 107 -1.85 -10.00 21.85
N VAL A 108 -1.80 -9.28 20.73
CA VAL A 108 -2.37 -9.70 19.45
C VAL A 108 -1.66 -10.92 18.88
N LEU A 109 -0.36 -11.08 19.17
CA LEU A 109 0.45 -12.19 18.69
C LEU A 109 0.03 -13.53 19.30
N ASN A 110 -0.66 -13.51 20.45
CA ASN A 110 -1.18 -14.69 21.13
C ASN A 110 -2.60 -15.07 20.69
N ARG A 111 -3.21 -14.32 19.76
CA ARG A 111 -4.58 -14.58 19.30
C ARG A 111 -4.61 -15.75 18.34
N ASP A 112 -5.65 -16.57 18.48
CA ASP A 112 -5.87 -17.75 17.63
C ASP A 112 -6.38 -17.41 16.21
N GLY A 113 -6.80 -16.15 15.98
CA GLY A 113 -7.39 -15.71 14.71
C GLY A 113 -8.80 -16.23 14.45
N VAL A 114 -9.40 -16.98 15.39
CA VAL A 114 -10.70 -17.63 15.27
C VAL A 114 -11.66 -17.10 16.32
N ALA A 115 -11.38 -17.33 17.61
CA ALA A 115 -12.15 -16.74 18.70
C ALA A 115 -11.72 -15.28 18.96
N GLN A 116 -10.44 -15.00 18.77
CA GLN A 116 -9.87 -13.66 18.88
C GLN A 116 -9.35 -13.24 17.52
N SER A 117 -10.04 -12.28 16.90
CA SER A 117 -9.68 -11.84 15.56
C SER A 117 -8.34 -11.08 15.56
N ILE A 118 -7.53 -11.36 14.55
CA ILE A 118 -6.29 -10.64 14.29
C ILE A 118 -6.62 -9.45 13.39
N PRO A 119 -6.11 -8.24 13.69
CA PRO A 119 -6.30 -7.09 12.83
C PRO A 119 -5.72 -7.32 11.45
N THR A 120 -6.37 -6.75 10.44
CA THR A 120 -5.84 -6.80 9.07
C THR A 120 -4.49 -6.09 8.98
N VAL A 121 -3.58 -6.58 8.15
CA VAL A 121 -2.27 -5.94 7.94
C VAL A 121 -2.41 -4.48 7.50
N ASP A 122 -3.47 -4.15 6.75
CA ASP A 122 -3.75 -2.77 6.33
C ASP A 122 -4.12 -1.85 7.49
N ALA A 123 -4.85 -2.35 8.49
CA ALA A 123 -5.19 -1.59 9.69
C ALA A 123 -3.97 -1.36 10.57
N VAL A 124 -3.11 -2.36 10.73
CA VAL A 124 -1.85 -2.24 11.49
C VAL A 124 -0.88 -1.28 10.81
N ASP A 125 -0.72 -1.39 9.49
CA ASP A 125 0.09 -0.47 8.67
C ASP A 125 -0.42 0.97 8.78
N TYR A 126 -1.73 1.19 8.81
CA TYR A 126 -2.31 2.51 9.03
C TYR A 126 -1.97 3.09 10.41
N PHE A 127 -2.01 2.26 11.47
CA PHE A 127 -1.56 2.65 12.81
C PHE A 127 -0.07 3.00 12.83
N ALA A 128 0.78 2.16 12.21
CA ALA A 128 2.22 2.41 12.13
C ALA A 128 2.54 3.75 11.44
N GLN A 129 1.84 4.07 10.35
CA GLN A 129 1.98 5.34 9.64
C GLN A 129 1.52 6.56 10.46
N ALA A 130 0.64 6.37 11.44
CA ALA A 130 0.22 7.44 12.33
C ALA A 130 1.28 7.75 13.40
N LEU A 131 2.03 6.73 13.85
CA LEU A 131 3.12 6.88 14.82
C LEU A 131 4.40 7.46 14.22
N SER A 132 4.63 7.25 12.94
CA SER A 132 5.78 7.78 12.22
C SER A 132 5.29 8.31 10.87
N PRO A 133 4.96 9.62 10.80
CA PRO A 133 4.60 10.26 9.55
C PRO A 133 5.68 10.00 8.50
N SER A 134 5.27 9.64 7.28
CA SER A 134 6.21 9.27 6.23
C SER A 134 7.25 10.38 6.02
N PRO A 135 8.56 10.05 5.91
CA PRO A 135 9.58 11.03 5.56
C PRO A 135 9.36 11.64 4.17
N ASN A 136 8.51 11.02 3.34
CA ASN A 136 8.10 11.51 2.02
C ASN A 136 6.78 12.30 2.07
N ALA A 137 6.27 12.64 3.26
CA ALA A 137 5.15 13.55 3.37
C ALA A 137 5.54 14.87 2.72
N LYS A 138 4.80 15.25 1.67
CA LYS A 138 5.09 16.48 0.91
C LYS A 138 4.99 17.74 1.77
N HIS A 139 4.29 17.65 2.90
CA HIS A 139 3.98 18.77 3.79
C HIS A 139 4.02 18.33 5.26
N PRO A 140 4.31 19.26 6.19
CA PRO A 140 4.27 18.99 7.62
C PRO A 140 2.88 18.49 8.03
N VAL A 141 2.81 17.29 8.58
CA VAL A 141 1.60 16.77 9.21
C VAL A 141 1.73 17.03 10.70
N PRO A 142 0.76 17.71 11.35
CA PRO A 142 0.79 17.87 12.80
C PRO A 142 0.97 16.53 13.49
N GLU A 143 1.83 16.48 14.50
CA GLU A 143 1.96 15.28 15.31
C GLU A 143 0.62 14.99 16.00
N PRO A 144 0.08 13.77 15.88
CA PRO A 144 -1.15 13.40 16.57
C PRO A 144 -1.00 13.55 18.08
N THR A 145 -2.07 13.94 18.76
CA THR A 145 -2.09 13.92 20.22
C THR A 145 -2.10 12.47 20.73
N GLU A 146 -1.60 12.27 21.95
CA GLU A 146 -1.57 10.94 22.59
C GLU A 146 -2.96 10.30 22.67
N ASP A 147 -3.99 11.09 22.98
CA ASP A 147 -5.38 10.61 23.03
C ASP A 147 -5.85 10.06 21.68
N VAL A 148 -5.51 10.73 20.57
CA VAL A 148 -5.87 10.27 19.22
C VAL A 148 -5.14 8.98 18.87
N ILE A 149 -3.87 8.85 19.28
CA ILE A 149 -3.10 7.62 19.10
C ILE A 149 -3.69 6.48 19.92
N GLN A 150 -4.10 6.74 21.16
CA GLN A 150 -4.70 5.73 22.04
C GLN A 150 -6.09 5.28 21.55
N ASP A 151 -6.90 6.21 21.04
CA ASP A 151 -8.18 5.89 20.39
C ASP A 151 -7.98 5.06 19.12
N LEU A 152 -6.99 5.44 18.29
CA LEU A 152 -6.64 4.68 17.09
C LEU A 152 -6.15 3.28 17.45
N LYS A 153 -5.32 3.16 18.49
CA LYS A 153 -4.81 1.90 19.00
C LYS A 153 -5.97 0.96 19.39
N SER A 154 -6.92 1.47 20.16
CA SER A 154 -8.10 0.70 20.59
C SER A 154 -8.96 0.29 19.39
N ALA A 155 -9.21 1.22 18.47
CA ALA A 155 -9.99 0.95 17.25
C ALA A 155 -9.34 -0.13 16.34
N VAL A 156 -8.01 -0.19 16.29
CA VAL A 156 -7.27 -1.16 15.48
C VAL A 156 -7.15 -2.51 16.19
N PHE A 157 -6.68 -2.52 17.43
CA PHE A 157 -6.28 -3.76 18.09
C PHE A 157 -7.40 -4.39 18.91
N ASP A 158 -8.33 -3.61 19.45
CA ASP A 158 -9.40 -4.14 20.32
C ASP A 158 -10.72 -4.29 19.55
N ASP A 159 -11.13 -3.27 18.81
CA ASP A 159 -12.37 -3.28 18.02
C ASP A 159 -12.23 -3.96 16.65
N ASN A 160 -10.99 -4.13 16.18
CA ASN A 160 -10.66 -4.66 14.85
C ASN A 160 -11.42 -3.95 13.71
N LYS A 161 -11.48 -2.61 13.76
CA LYS A 161 -12.22 -1.84 12.76
C LYS A 161 -11.60 -2.00 11.36
N PRO A 162 -12.41 -2.14 10.30
CA PRO A 162 -11.90 -2.15 8.93
C PRO A 162 -11.19 -0.85 8.56
N ILE A 163 -10.18 -0.94 7.69
CA ILE A 163 -9.36 0.22 7.25
C ILE A 163 -10.18 1.39 6.69
N ALA A 164 -11.29 1.11 6.00
CA ALA A 164 -12.17 2.16 5.47
C ALA A 164 -12.83 2.99 6.59
N VAL A 165 -13.18 2.35 7.70
CA VAL A 165 -13.76 3.01 8.88
C VAL A 165 -12.69 3.82 9.59
N LEU A 166 -11.51 3.23 9.82
CA LEU A 166 -10.37 3.92 10.44
C LEU A 166 -9.99 5.19 9.67
N ARG A 167 -9.89 5.11 8.34
CA ARG A 167 -9.59 6.28 7.50
C ARG A 167 -10.66 7.36 7.61
N ARG A 168 -11.93 6.99 7.63
CA ARG A 168 -13.03 7.96 7.74
C ARG A 168 -13.03 8.67 9.10
N GLU A 169 -12.79 7.94 10.18
CA GLU A 169 -12.80 8.48 11.54
C GLU A 169 -11.55 9.29 11.85
N PHE A 170 -10.36 8.79 11.48
CA PHE A 170 -9.10 9.36 11.95
C PHE A 170 -8.39 10.25 10.93
N ASN A 171 -8.61 10.13 9.60
CA ASN A 171 -7.95 11.04 8.64
C ASN A 171 -8.26 12.52 8.90
N PRO A 172 -9.47 12.94 9.31
CA PRO A 172 -9.72 14.36 9.59
C PRO A 172 -8.78 14.95 10.64
N VAL A 173 -8.31 14.12 11.59
CA VAL A 173 -7.44 14.54 12.69
C VAL A 173 -5.96 14.23 12.41
N LEU A 174 -5.66 13.04 11.88
CA LEU A 174 -4.30 12.58 11.59
C LEU A 174 -3.73 13.16 10.29
N ARG A 175 -4.60 13.52 9.36
CA ARG A 175 -4.24 14.01 8.02
C ARG A 175 -5.18 15.15 7.62
N PRO A 176 -5.25 16.23 8.43
CA PRO A 176 -6.11 17.34 8.13
C PRO A 176 -5.72 17.94 6.78
N LYS A 177 -6.71 18.14 5.90
CA LYS A 177 -6.49 18.85 4.65
C LYS A 177 -6.38 20.35 4.97
N PRO A 178 -5.29 21.03 4.60
CA PRO A 178 -5.21 22.47 4.77
C PRO A 178 -6.26 23.17 3.89
N ASP A 179 -6.63 24.38 4.32
CA ASP A 179 -7.56 25.21 3.58
C ASP A 179 -7.05 25.46 2.16
N GLY A 180 -7.92 25.26 1.17
CA GLY A 180 -7.57 25.38 -0.25
C GLY A 180 -6.90 24.15 -0.87
N ALA A 181 -6.57 23.11 -0.11
CA ALA A 181 -5.96 21.88 -0.66
C ALA A 181 -6.85 21.19 -1.70
N ASP A 182 -8.17 21.17 -1.48
CA ASP A 182 -9.11 20.59 -2.44
C ASP A 182 -9.18 21.39 -3.75
N GLU A 183 -9.03 22.71 -3.69
CA GLU A 183 -9.00 23.57 -4.88
C GLU A 183 -7.70 23.38 -5.66
N LEU A 184 -6.57 23.31 -4.95
CA LEU A 184 -5.28 22.98 -5.54
C LEU A 184 -5.32 21.60 -6.23
N GLU A 185 -5.88 20.58 -5.57
CA GLU A 185 -6.04 19.24 -6.15
C GLU A 185 -6.93 19.26 -7.41
N ARG A 186 -7.99 20.07 -7.42
CA ARG A 186 -8.83 20.27 -8.62
C ARG A 186 -8.05 20.93 -9.76
N MET A 187 -7.27 21.97 -9.48
CA MET A 187 -6.45 22.66 -10.49
C MET A 187 -5.40 21.73 -11.10
N GLU A 188 -4.67 20.96 -10.27
CA GLU A 188 -3.68 19.99 -10.73
C GLU A 188 -4.31 18.89 -11.58
N LYS A 189 -5.48 18.36 -11.17
CA LYS A 189 -6.23 17.37 -11.95
C LYS A 189 -6.73 17.93 -13.28
N ALA A 190 -7.20 19.18 -13.29
CA ALA A 190 -7.65 19.84 -14.51
C ALA A 190 -6.50 20.01 -15.51
N SER A 191 -5.32 20.43 -15.06
CA SER A 191 -4.13 20.56 -15.92
C SER A 191 -3.71 19.21 -16.50
N ALA A 192 -3.61 18.18 -15.65
CA ALA A 192 -3.27 16.82 -16.10
C ALA A 192 -4.31 16.25 -17.08
N ALA A 193 -5.61 16.51 -16.86
CA ALA A 193 -6.67 16.07 -17.76
C ALA A 193 -6.59 16.79 -19.11
N ALA A 194 -6.35 18.10 -19.13
CA ALA A 194 -6.21 18.90 -20.35
C ALA A 194 -5.02 18.45 -21.19
N GLN A 195 -3.86 18.20 -20.57
CA GLN A 195 -2.67 17.67 -21.23
C GLN A 195 -2.90 16.27 -21.84
N ARG A 196 -3.57 15.39 -21.09
CA ARG A 196 -3.95 14.04 -21.57
C ARG A 196 -4.92 14.11 -22.74
N LEU A 197 -5.95 14.96 -22.65
CA LEU A 197 -6.92 15.13 -23.73
C LEU A 197 -6.27 15.66 -25.00
N SER A 198 -5.43 16.70 -24.89
CA SER A 198 -4.67 17.24 -26.01
C SER A 198 -3.86 16.15 -26.71
N SER A 199 -3.15 15.32 -25.92
CA SER A 199 -2.34 14.21 -26.43
C SER A 199 -3.17 13.09 -27.09
N LEU A 200 -4.41 12.88 -26.66
CA LEU A 200 -5.31 11.88 -27.25
C LEU A 200 -5.95 12.39 -28.54
N VAL A 201 -6.39 13.65 -28.57
CA VAL A 201 -7.02 14.27 -29.74
C VAL A 201 -6.06 14.30 -30.93
N GLY A 202 -4.78 14.63 -30.71
CA GLY A 202 -3.76 14.62 -31.76
C GLY A 202 -3.43 13.24 -32.36
N LYS A 203 -4.01 12.15 -31.82
CA LYS A 203 -3.79 10.77 -32.31
C LYS A 203 -5.00 10.16 -33.02
N ILE A 204 -6.08 10.92 -33.22
CA ILE A 204 -7.29 10.41 -33.87
C ILE A 204 -7.24 10.85 -35.35
N ASP A 205 -7.04 9.87 -36.24
CA ASP A 205 -6.80 10.11 -37.68
C ASP A 205 -8.02 10.70 -38.42
N ASP A 206 -9.24 10.37 -37.98
CA ASP A 206 -10.50 10.77 -38.65
C ASP A 206 -11.09 12.11 -38.18
N LEU A 207 -10.39 12.86 -37.33
CA LEU A 207 -10.86 14.18 -36.89
C LEU A 207 -10.47 15.26 -37.90
N SER A 208 -11.38 16.22 -38.11
CA SER A 208 -11.07 17.42 -38.89
C SER A 208 -9.86 18.14 -38.29
N PRO A 209 -8.82 18.47 -39.10
CA PRO A 209 -7.65 19.20 -38.63
C PRO A 209 -7.99 20.54 -37.97
N GLU A 210 -9.06 21.19 -38.43
CA GLU A 210 -9.54 22.45 -37.85
C GLU A 210 -10.06 22.25 -36.41
N VAL A 211 -10.79 21.16 -36.19
CA VAL A 211 -11.33 20.81 -34.86
C VAL A 211 -10.20 20.46 -33.91
N VAL A 212 -9.23 19.65 -34.35
CA VAL A 212 -8.03 19.29 -33.59
C VAL A 212 -7.27 20.56 -33.18
N ALA A 213 -6.93 21.42 -34.14
CA ALA A 213 -6.19 22.64 -33.88
C ALA A 213 -6.95 23.63 -32.97
N LYS A 214 -8.29 23.65 -33.01
CA LYS A 214 -9.10 24.47 -32.11
C LYS A 214 -9.07 23.93 -30.68
N VAL A 215 -9.24 22.62 -30.51
CA VAL A 215 -9.21 21.96 -29.20
C VAL A 215 -7.83 22.09 -28.56
N GLU A 216 -6.76 21.79 -29.30
CA GLU A 216 -5.38 21.91 -28.81
C GLU A 216 -5.06 23.33 -28.35
N ARG A 217 -5.44 24.36 -29.14
CA ARG A 217 -5.23 25.77 -28.75
C ARG A 217 -6.01 26.14 -27.48
N THR A 218 -7.26 25.70 -27.35
CA THR A 218 -8.05 25.98 -26.15
C THR A 218 -7.48 25.29 -24.92
N LEU A 219 -7.09 24.01 -25.05
CA LEU A 219 -6.47 23.26 -23.95
C LEU A 219 -5.10 23.82 -23.57
N ALA A 220 -4.29 24.26 -24.54
CA ALA A 220 -3.02 24.90 -24.27
C ALA A 220 -3.18 26.20 -23.47
N LYS A 221 -4.19 27.01 -23.78
CA LYS A 221 -4.51 28.21 -22.99
C LYS A 221 -4.93 27.87 -21.56
N LEU A 222 -5.81 26.88 -21.40
CA LEU A 222 -6.23 26.41 -20.08
C LEU A 222 -5.04 25.90 -19.25
N VAL A 223 -4.15 25.11 -19.86
CA VAL A 223 -2.94 24.62 -19.17
C VAL A 223 -2.03 25.78 -18.77
N ALA A 224 -1.82 26.77 -19.64
CA ALA A 224 -1.03 27.94 -19.31
C ALA A 224 -1.62 28.73 -18.11
N GLU A 225 -2.94 28.96 -18.10
CA GLU A 225 -3.62 29.61 -16.97
C GLU A 225 -3.47 28.79 -15.67
N LEU A 226 -3.60 27.47 -15.75
CA LEU A 226 -3.43 26.59 -14.59
C LEU A 226 -1.97 26.52 -14.12
N ASP A 227 -1.00 26.56 -15.02
CA ASP A 227 0.43 26.53 -14.70
C ASP A 227 0.87 27.83 -13.99
N GLU A 228 0.17 28.95 -14.21
CA GLU A 228 0.34 30.19 -13.43
C GLU A 228 -0.36 30.12 -12.07
N LEU A 229 -1.57 29.55 -12.00
CA LEU A 229 -2.39 29.52 -10.79
C LEU A 229 -1.94 28.45 -9.78
N VAL A 230 -1.52 27.27 -10.24
CA VAL A 230 -1.15 26.14 -9.38
C VAL A 230 0.01 26.46 -8.44
N PRO A 231 1.12 27.08 -8.86
CA PRO A 231 2.19 27.46 -7.96
C PRO A 231 1.74 28.43 -6.86
N VAL A 232 0.91 29.43 -7.22
CA VAL A 232 0.38 30.42 -6.27
C VAL A 232 -0.58 29.78 -5.28
N ALA A 233 -1.49 28.92 -5.75
CA ALA A 233 -2.40 28.17 -4.89
C ALA A 233 -1.60 27.23 -3.97
N ARG A 234 -0.57 26.56 -4.50
CA ARG A 234 0.29 25.66 -3.72
C ARG A 234 1.02 26.40 -2.61
N ASP A 235 1.60 27.56 -2.88
CA ASP A 235 2.29 28.36 -1.85
C ASP A 235 1.32 28.88 -0.77
N ARG A 236 0.07 29.20 -1.12
CA ARG A 236 -0.97 29.56 -0.14
C ARG A 236 -1.36 28.39 0.77
N VAL A 237 -1.51 27.19 0.19
CA VAL A 237 -1.93 25.98 0.91
C VAL A 237 -0.77 25.43 1.74
N TYR A 238 0.45 25.52 1.22
CA TYR A 238 1.67 24.97 1.79
C TYR A 238 2.79 26.01 1.72
N PRO A 239 2.75 27.04 2.58
CA PRO A 239 3.75 28.09 2.57
C PRO A 239 5.11 27.45 2.84
N THR A 240 6.04 27.67 1.91
CA THR A 240 7.41 27.18 2.09
C THR A 240 7.99 27.95 3.27
N GLN A 241 8.33 27.28 4.37
CA GLN A 241 9.08 27.91 5.45
C GLN A 241 10.44 28.35 4.86
N ILE A 242 10.55 29.63 4.52
CA ILE A 242 11.84 30.26 4.30
C ILE A 242 12.50 30.28 5.67
N ALA A 243 13.57 29.48 5.83
CA ALA A 243 14.38 29.47 7.04
C ALA A 243 14.86 30.90 7.34
N SER A 244 14.46 31.42 8.50
CA SER A 244 15.10 32.58 9.15
C SER A 244 16.35 32.15 9.90
#